data_AF-A0A7S1EES7-F1
#
_entry.id   AF-A0A7S1EES7-F1
#
_cell.length_a   1.000
_cell.length_b   1.000
_cell.length_c   1.000
_cell.angle_alpha   90.00
_cell.angle_beta   90.00
_cell.angle_gamma   90.00
#
_symmetry.space_group_name_H-M   'P 1'
#
loop_
_entity.id
_entity.type
_entity.pdbx_description
1 polymer ?
#
loop_
_entity_poly.entity_id
_entity_poly.type
_entity_poly.pdbx_seq_one_letter_code
_entity_poly.pdbx_strand_id
1 'polypeptide(L)'
;TSVEVQFEDRLKLVSEYLEFRKISESLTRKVKSHYVYAWRHSSELFKEEEILRCLPIGIRREVMLEVSLKMLNHTPLFRGLDDDCIVLLNTSLRAARYDAGEAIYRKEESGSDMFLIQR
;
A
#
# COMPACT_ATOMS: atom_id res chain seq x y z
N THR A 1 12.97 16.32 -0.80
CA THR A 1 13.02 15.89 -2.21
C THR A 1 11.72 15.20 -2.53
N SER A 2 11.03 15.60 -3.61
CA SER A 2 9.71 15.04 -3.97
C SER A 2 9.78 13.51 -4.13
N VAL A 3 8.68 12.82 -3.82
CA VAL A 3 8.53 11.36 -3.96
C VAL A 3 8.82 10.93 -5.41
N GLU A 4 8.37 11.73 -6.39
CA GLU A 4 8.67 11.52 -7.82
C GLU A 4 10.16 11.57 -8.13
N VAL A 5 10.90 12.50 -7.50
CA VAL A 5 12.35 12.62 -7.68
C VAL A 5 13.07 11.40 -7.09
N GLN A 6 12.59 10.85 -5.96
CA GLN A 6 13.15 9.61 -5.38
C GLN A 6 12.93 8.38 -6.29
N PHE A 7 11.82 8.34 -7.03
CA PHE A 7 11.60 7.30 -8.04
C PHE A 7 12.57 7.42 -9.19
N GLU A 8 12.71 8.63 -9.74
CA GLU A 8 13.60 8.90 -10.86
C GLU A 8 15.04 8.55 -10.49
N ASP A 9 15.48 8.90 -9.28
CA ASP A 9 16.79 8.54 -8.75
C ASP A 9 16.98 7.02 -8.65
N ARG A 10 15.99 6.28 -8.13
CA ARG A 10 16.03 4.81 -8.06
C ARG A 10 16.03 4.15 -9.45
N LEU A 11 15.19 4.62 -10.37
CA LEU A 11 15.09 4.07 -11.72
C LEU A 11 16.36 4.33 -12.51
N LYS A 12 17.00 5.48 -12.28
CA LYS A 12 18.30 5.83 -12.84
C LYS A 12 19.41 4.91 -12.32
N LEU A 13 19.51 4.72 -11.00
CA LEU A 13 20.48 3.80 -10.39
C LEU A 13 20.36 2.38 -10.94
N VAL A 14 19.12 1.86 -11.04
CA VAL A 14 18.84 0.53 -11.61
C VAL A 14 19.24 0.46 -13.08
N SER A 15 19.01 1.55 -13.85
CA SER A 15 19.41 1.61 -15.25
C SER A 15 20.93 1.55 -15.42
N GLU A 16 21.66 2.34 -14.65
CA GLU A 16 23.14 2.39 -14.66
C GLU A 16 23.74 1.02 -14.26
N TYR A 17 23.13 0.34 -13.28
CA TYR A 17 23.56 -1.00 -12.88
C TYR A 17 23.40 -2.04 -14.00
N LEU A 18 22.26 -2.04 -14.70
CA LEU A 18 21.99 -2.99 -15.77
C LEU A 18 22.90 -2.76 -16.99
N GLU A 19 23.22 -1.50 -17.27
CA GLU A 19 24.17 -1.11 -18.31
C GLU A 19 25.59 -1.53 -17.96
N PHE A 20 26.05 -1.25 -16.73
CA PHE A 20 27.36 -1.69 -16.24
C PHE A 20 27.55 -3.21 -16.34
N ARG A 21 26.50 -3.97 -16.07
CA ARG A 21 26.49 -5.44 -16.17
C ARG A 21 26.25 -5.98 -17.58
N LYS A 22 26.08 -5.11 -18.58
CA LYS A 22 25.80 -5.47 -19.99
C LYS A 22 24.61 -6.43 -20.13
N ILE A 23 23.56 -6.21 -19.34
CA ILE A 23 22.35 -7.01 -19.38
C ILE A 23 21.62 -6.80 -20.71
N SER A 24 21.10 -7.88 -21.29
CA SER A 24 20.35 -7.84 -22.55
C SER A 24 19.18 -6.86 -22.48
N GLU A 25 18.94 -6.12 -23.56
CA GLU A 25 17.91 -5.08 -23.63
C GLU A 25 16.50 -5.61 -23.32
N SER A 26 16.20 -6.86 -23.71
CA SER A 26 14.93 -7.52 -23.42
C SER A 26 14.67 -7.69 -21.93
N LEU A 27 15.71 -8.06 -21.15
CA LEU A 27 15.63 -8.21 -19.70
C LEU A 27 15.60 -6.84 -18.99
N THR A 28 16.40 -5.89 -19.47
CA THR A 28 16.39 -4.50 -18.97
C THR A 28 15.01 -3.87 -19.08
N ARG A 29 14.31 -4.08 -20.21
CA ARG A 29 12.94 -3.57 -20.42
C ARG A 29 11.94 -4.19 -19.45
N LYS A 30 12.06 -5.49 -19.17
CA LYS A 30 11.22 -6.19 -18.18
C LYS A 30 11.45 -5.64 -16.77
N VAL A 31 12.71 -5.44 -16.37
CA VAL A 31 13.07 -4.90 -15.05
C VAL A 31 12.53 -3.47 -14.88
N LYS A 32 12.71 -2.58 -15.86
CA LYS A 32 12.17 -1.22 -15.82
C LYS A 32 10.64 -1.21 -15.75
N SER A 33 9.97 -2.05 -16.54
CA SER A 33 8.50 -2.14 -16.55
C SER A 33 7.96 -2.63 -15.21
N HIS A 34 8.64 -3.60 -14.58
CA HIS A 34 8.31 -4.05 -13.22
C HIS A 34 8.46 -2.94 -12.19
N TYR A 35 9.53 -2.15 -12.24
CA TYR A 35 9.73 -1.02 -11.32
C TYR A 35 8.68 0.09 -11.49
N VAL A 36 8.29 0.42 -12.73
CA VAL A 36 7.19 1.37 -13.00
C VAL A 36 5.84 0.82 -12.54
N TYR A 37 5.57 -0.46 -12.75
CA TYR A 37 4.36 -1.11 -12.27
C TYR A 37 4.31 -1.13 -10.74
N ALA A 38 5.39 -1.54 -10.09
CA ALA A 38 5.52 -1.56 -8.63
C ALA A 38 5.36 -0.15 -8.04
N TRP A 39 5.94 0.88 -8.65
CA TRP A 39 5.76 2.28 -8.25
C TRP A 39 4.29 2.72 -8.34
N ARG A 40 3.61 2.42 -9.44
CA ARG A 40 2.20 2.79 -9.65
C ARG A 40 1.24 2.07 -8.69
N HIS A 41 1.66 0.93 -8.12
CA HIS A 41 0.83 0.08 -7.26
C HIS A 41 1.37 -0.05 -5.83
N SER A 42 2.43 0.68 -5.46
CA SER A 42 2.97 0.67 -4.10
C SER A 42 2.32 1.76 -3.26
N SER A 43 1.57 1.34 -2.25
CA SER A 43 1.16 2.15 -1.09
C SER A 43 2.34 2.78 -0.34
N GLU A 44 3.57 2.29 -0.57
CA GLU A 44 4.80 2.75 0.09
C GLU A 44 5.27 4.18 -0.26
N LEU A 45 4.67 4.82 -1.27
CA LEU A 45 5.07 6.16 -1.76
C LEU A 45 4.37 7.29 -1.05
N PHE A 46 3.15 7.02 -0.61
CA PHE A 46 2.45 7.84 0.33
C PHE A 46 2.66 7.14 1.67
N LYS A 47 3.73 7.50 2.38
CA LYS A 47 3.75 7.26 3.82
C LYS A 47 2.62 8.11 4.39
N GLU A 48 1.43 7.52 4.42
CA GLU A 48 0.19 8.18 4.79
C GLU A 48 0.37 8.85 6.16
N GLU A 49 1.06 8.19 7.10
CA GLU A 49 1.40 8.81 8.37
C GLU A 49 2.29 10.06 8.25
N GLU A 50 3.24 10.13 7.31
CA GLU A 50 4.09 11.31 7.11
C GLU A 50 3.28 12.49 6.54
N ILE A 51 2.36 12.21 5.62
CA ILE A 51 1.48 13.24 5.02
C ILE A 51 0.48 13.74 6.05
N LEU A 52 -0.15 12.84 6.78
CA LEU A 52 -1.11 13.17 7.84
C LEU A 52 -0.45 13.94 8.98
N ARG A 53 0.82 13.66 9.30
CA ARG A 53 1.58 14.43 10.30
C ARG A 53 1.81 15.90 9.92
N CYS A 54 1.77 16.22 8.63
CA CYS A 54 1.87 17.60 8.15
C CYS A 54 0.54 18.38 8.26
N LEU A 55 -0.57 17.72 8.56
CA LEU A 55 -1.88 18.34 8.68
C LEU A 55 -2.17 18.82 10.11
N PRO A 56 -2.87 19.96 10.29
CA PRO A 56 -3.46 20.34 11.57
C PRO A 56 -4.37 19.24 12.12
N ILE A 57 -4.45 19.10 13.44
CA ILE A 57 -5.12 17.97 14.09
C ILE A 57 -6.59 17.78 13.67
N GLY A 58 -7.34 18.87 13.43
CA GLY A 58 -8.72 18.82 12.96
C GLY A 58 -8.82 18.28 11.52
N ILE A 59 -8.04 18.84 10.60
CA ILE A 59 -8.00 18.43 9.19
C ILE A 59 -7.52 16.98 9.07
N ARG A 60 -6.50 16.61 9.85
CA ARG A 60 -6.02 15.23 9.91
C ARG A 60 -7.12 14.24 10.30
N ARG A 61 -7.95 14.61 11.28
CA ARG A 61 -9.06 13.76 11.74
C ARG A 61 -10.11 13.59 10.65
N GLU A 62 -10.49 14.66 9.98
CA GLU A 62 -11.47 14.62 8.88
C GLU A 62 -10.98 13.75 7.71
N VAL A 63 -9.72 13.91 7.31
CA VAL A 63 -9.11 13.09 6.25
C VAL A 63 -9.08 11.62 6.65
N MET A 64 -8.65 11.31 7.89
CA MET A 64 -8.64 9.94 8.39
C MET A 64 -10.02 9.31 8.41
N LEU A 65 -11.03 10.06 8.84
CA LEU A 65 -12.41 9.58 8.86
C LEU A 65 -12.91 9.27 7.45
N GLU A 66 -12.70 10.16 6.49
CA GLU A 66 -13.20 9.95 5.14
C GLU A 66 -12.50 8.77 4.43
N VAL A 67 -11.19 8.61 4.63
CA VAL A 67 -10.45 7.43 4.15
C VAL A 67 -10.98 6.15 4.80
N SER A 68 -11.15 6.16 6.13
CA SER A 68 -11.62 5.00 6.89
C SER A 68 -13.05 4.60 6.48
N LEU A 69 -13.94 5.57 6.29
CA LEU A 69 -15.31 5.33 5.83
C LEU A 69 -15.33 4.77 4.41
N LYS A 70 -14.52 5.28 3.47
CA LYS A 70 -14.45 4.73 2.10
C LYS A 70 -13.99 3.28 2.10
N MET A 71 -13.03 2.92 2.95
CA MET A 71 -12.50 1.57 3.01
C MET A 71 -13.45 0.60 3.76
N LEU A 72 -14.04 1.02 4.88
CA LEU A 72 -14.83 0.14 5.76
C LEU A 72 -16.34 0.13 5.45
N ASN A 73 -16.92 1.16 4.82
CA ASN A 73 -18.38 1.21 4.57
C ASN A 73 -18.88 0.08 3.66
N HIS A 74 -18.02 -0.45 2.79
CA HIS A 74 -18.40 -1.56 1.91
C HIS A 74 -18.54 -2.88 2.68
N THR A 75 -18.09 -2.95 3.94
CA THR A 75 -18.19 -4.15 4.78
C THR A 75 -19.37 -4.03 5.74
N PRO A 76 -20.46 -4.81 5.55
CA PRO A 76 -21.64 -4.75 6.39
C PRO A 76 -21.41 -4.90 7.90
N LEU A 77 -20.33 -5.58 8.29
CA LEU A 77 -19.94 -5.86 9.67
C LEU A 77 -19.67 -4.58 10.49
N PHE A 78 -19.22 -3.51 9.84
CA PHE A 78 -18.83 -2.26 10.52
C PHE A 78 -19.90 -1.19 10.47
N ARG A 79 -21.10 -1.49 9.95
CA ARG A 79 -22.19 -0.51 9.86
C ARG A 79 -22.69 -0.15 11.26
N GLY A 80 -22.87 1.15 11.50
CA GLY A 80 -23.39 1.68 12.75
C GLY A 80 -22.37 1.84 13.87
N LEU A 81 -21.08 1.55 13.61
CA LEU A 81 -19.99 1.96 14.48
C LEU A 81 -19.83 3.49 14.43
N ASP A 82 -19.41 4.08 15.55
CA ASP A 82 -19.09 5.50 15.60
C ASP A 82 -17.81 5.81 14.80
N ASP A 83 -17.68 7.08 14.41
CA ASP A 83 -16.58 7.58 13.57
C ASP A 83 -15.20 7.30 14.18
N ASP A 84 -15.05 7.39 15.50
CA ASP A 84 -13.78 7.15 16.17
C ASP A 84 -13.42 5.66 16.16
N CYS A 85 -14.41 4.77 16.33
CA CYS A 85 -14.23 3.33 16.17
C CYS A 85 -13.83 2.94 14.73
N ILE A 86 -14.45 3.55 13.72
CA ILE A 86 -14.12 3.35 12.30
C ILE A 86 -12.66 3.75 12.01
N VAL A 87 -12.22 4.90 12.52
CA VAL A 87 -10.83 5.37 12.37
C VAL A 87 -9.84 4.42 13.09
N LEU A 88 -10.18 3.98 14.31
CA LEU A 88 -9.37 3.03 15.07
C LEU A 88 -9.22 1.68 14.35
N LEU A 89 -10.30 1.18 13.77
CA LEU A 89 -10.28 -0.05 12.96
C LEU A 89 -9.36 0.09 11.75
N ASN A 90 -9.52 1.17 10.97
CA ASN A 90 -8.67 1.42 9.81
C ASN A 90 -7.18 1.50 10.19
N THR A 91 -6.88 2.18 11.31
CA THR A 91 -5.50 2.31 11.82
C THR A 91 -4.91 0.96 12.28
N SER A 92 -5.76 0.01 12.67
CA SER A 92 -5.33 -1.32 13.13
C SER A 92 -5.11 -2.31 11.99
N LEU A 93 -5.57 -2.00 10.77
CA LEU A 93 -5.40 -2.87 9.62
C LEU A 93 -3.98 -2.82 9.08
N ARG A 94 -3.58 -3.93 8.48
CA ARG A 94 -2.28 -4.09 7.84
C ARG A 94 -2.50 -4.53 6.41
N ALA A 95 -1.92 -3.79 5.47
CA ALA A 95 -1.94 -4.19 4.07
C ALA A 95 -1.13 -5.49 3.90
N ALA A 96 -1.76 -6.51 3.34
CA ALA A 96 -1.14 -7.77 2.98
C ALA A 96 -1.44 -8.09 1.51
N ARG A 97 -0.45 -8.57 0.77
CA ARG A 97 -0.60 -9.06 -0.61
C ARG A 97 -0.37 -10.55 -0.62
N TYR A 98 -1.20 -11.24 -1.38
CA TYR A 98 -1.13 -12.68 -1.57
C TYR A 98 -1.11 -12.98 -3.07
N ASP A 99 -0.28 -13.94 -3.46
CA ASP A 99 -0.18 -14.35 -4.85
C ASP A 99 -1.28 -15.35 -5.24
N ALA A 100 -1.55 -15.46 -6.54
CA ALA A 100 -2.53 -16.41 -7.04
C ALA A 100 -2.14 -17.86 -6.67
N GLY A 101 -3.04 -18.55 -5.97
CA GLY A 101 -2.81 -19.92 -5.50
C GLY A 101 -2.15 -20.02 -4.12
N GLU A 102 -1.80 -18.89 -3.49
CA GLU A 102 -1.31 -18.87 -2.12
C GLU A 102 -2.46 -19.10 -1.12
N ALA A 103 -2.24 -19.99 -0.16
CA ALA A 103 -3.22 -20.28 0.89
C ALA A 103 -3.01 -19.31 2.07
N ILE A 104 -4.02 -18.48 2.36
CA ILE A 104 -4.01 -17.54 3.50
C ILE A 104 -4.20 -18.30 4.83
N TYR A 105 -5.05 -19.32 4.84
CA TYR A 105 -5.27 -20.22 5.97
C TYR A 105 -5.37 -21.66 5.49
N ARG A 106 -4.90 -22.60 6.31
CA ARG A 106 -5.07 -24.03 6.10
C ARG A 106 -5.94 -24.65 7.19
N LYS A 107 -6.53 -25.80 6.86
CA LYS A 107 -7.27 -26.61 7.82
C LYS A 107 -6.34 -26.97 8.98
N GLU A 108 -6.87 -26.89 10.21
CA GLU A 108 -6.17 -27.18 11.48
C GLU A 108 -5.21 -26.09 11.97
N GLU A 109 -5.08 -24.96 11.25
CA GLU A 109 -4.40 -23.78 11.77
C GLU A 109 -5.34 -22.98 12.70
N SER A 110 -4.81 -22.51 13.84
CA SER A 110 -5.55 -21.63 14.75
C SER A 110 -5.76 -20.25 14.11
N GLY A 111 -7.02 -19.83 13.98
CA GLY A 111 -7.38 -18.51 13.46
C GLY A 111 -7.44 -17.46 14.56
N SER A 112 -6.48 -16.55 14.60
CA SER A 112 -6.47 -15.35 15.46
C SER A 112 -6.78 -14.05 14.72
N ASP A 113 -6.76 -14.08 13.39
CA ASP A 113 -6.75 -12.88 12.56
C ASP A 113 -8.00 -12.81 11.67
N MET A 114 -8.43 -11.58 11.39
CA MET A 114 -9.53 -11.27 10.48
C MET A 114 -8.97 -10.59 9.24
N PHE A 115 -9.39 -11.05 8.06
CA PHE A 115 -8.97 -10.51 6.78
C PHE A 115 -10.13 -9.79 6.09
N LEU A 116 -9.87 -8.58 5.60
CA LEU A 116 -10.77 -7.82 4.74
C LEU A 116 -10.27 -7.91 3.31
N ILE A 117 -11.09 -8.45 2.41
CA ILE A 117 -10.71 -8.61 1.01
C ILE A 117 -11.06 -7.33 0.26
N GLN A 118 -10.04 -6.62 -0.20
CA GLN A 118 -10.18 -5.49 -1.12
C GLN A 118 -10.08 -6.01 -2.56
N ARG A 119 -11.08 -5.70 -3.39
CA ARG A 119 -11.12 -6.03 -4.83
C ARG A 119 -10.83 -4.80 -5.68
#